data_AF-A0A8S3EKM5-F1
#
_entry.id   AF-A0A8S3EKM5-F1
#
_cell.length_a   1.000
_cell.length_b   1.000
_cell.length_c   1.000
_cell.angle_alpha   90.00
_cell.angle_beta   90.00
_cell.angle_gamma   90.00
#
_symmetry.space_group_name_H-M   'P 1'
#
loop_
_entity.id
_entity.type
_entity.pdbx_description
1 polymer ?
#
loop_
_entity_poly.entity_id
_entity_poly.type
_entity_poly.pdbx_seq_one_letter_code
_entity_poly.pdbx_strand_id
1 'polypeptide(L)'
;NRQIDLFDPRYIEFNSTLNRILQTYTPRVLPDTNTFVSLIDEDLLYDVQQLGTLTPWSLLTTLLYTNSKYFNLKTVESHMAISFANFGKYSEWVRLSANSQQAQQMNYLRFYAHNPDLKSLVNLPVFYEITEQMNDPVRCPIKQFDFYVSKCPEEIRGTADVFYLRPASEQLVDNSMWYSNESLSPTIIDQILNRLKLVSDFYNQTKPVEQGSTPSNGNNTVTSTTTMTNN
;
A
#
# COMPACT_ATOMS: atom_id res chain seq x y z
N ASN A 1 -25.82 18.23 -5.35
CA ASN A 1 -24.48 18.84 -5.42
C ASN A 1 -23.53 17.90 -6.14
N ARG A 2 -23.06 18.29 -7.33
CA ARG A 2 -22.03 17.52 -8.05
C ARG A 2 -20.67 17.97 -7.51
N GLN A 3 -20.01 17.13 -6.74
CA GLN A 3 -18.65 17.36 -6.28
C GLN A 3 -17.73 17.42 -7.51
N ILE A 4 -17.03 18.53 -7.71
CA ILE A 4 -16.10 18.70 -8.82
C ILE A 4 -14.76 18.15 -8.35
N ASP A 5 -14.26 17.12 -9.02
CA ASP A 5 -12.89 16.63 -8.81
C ASP A 5 -11.93 17.48 -9.65
N LEU A 6 -11.26 18.45 -9.02
CA LEU A 6 -10.28 19.33 -9.67
C LEU A 6 -9.03 18.59 -10.16
N PHE A 7 -8.85 17.34 -9.73
CA PHE A 7 -7.71 16.52 -10.12
C PHE A 7 -8.05 15.50 -11.21
N ASP A 8 -9.29 15.56 -11.70
CA ASP A 8 -9.68 14.88 -12.92
C ASP A 8 -8.77 15.32 -14.09
N PRO A 9 -8.35 14.39 -14.97
CA PRO A 9 -7.51 14.70 -16.11
C PRO A 9 -8.05 15.77 -17.05
N ARG A 10 -9.33 16.13 -16.97
CA ARG A 10 -9.91 17.24 -17.74
C ARG A 10 -9.35 18.61 -17.32
N TYR A 11 -8.83 18.73 -16.09
CA TYR A 11 -8.26 19.97 -15.56
C TYR A 11 -6.72 19.99 -15.65
N ILE A 12 -6.17 19.65 -16.83
CA ILE A 12 -4.71 19.46 -17.03
C ILE A 12 -3.90 20.70 -16.61
N GLU A 13 -4.35 21.89 -16.96
CA GLU A 13 -3.63 23.14 -16.69
C GLU A 13 -3.52 23.42 -15.18
N PHE A 14 -4.60 23.18 -14.44
CA PHE A 14 -4.60 23.29 -12.98
C PHE A 14 -3.63 22.27 -12.37
N ASN A 15 -3.76 20.99 -12.75
CA ASN A 15 -2.91 19.91 -12.24
C ASN A 15 -1.42 20.17 -12.52
N SER A 16 -1.09 20.61 -13.74
CA SER A 16 0.27 20.94 -14.14
C SER A 16 0.83 22.14 -13.36
N THR A 17 0.04 23.21 -13.23
CA THR A 17 0.45 24.41 -12.50
C THR A 17 0.66 24.12 -11.02
N LEU A 18 -0.26 23.39 -10.40
CA LEU A 18 -0.14 22.96 -9.02
C LEU A 18 1.10 22.09 -8.83
N ASN A 19 1.33 21.10 -9.70
CA ASN A 19 2.52 20.24 -9.61
C ASN A 19 3.82 21.05 -9.65
N ARG A 20 3.91 22.04 -10.55
CA ARG A 20 5.09 22.92 -10.65
C ARG A 20 5.35 23.69 -9.35
N ILE A 21 4.31 24.12 -8.65
CA ILE A 21 4.45 24.78 -7.34
C ILE A 21 4.93 23.76 -6.29
N LEU A 22 4.33 22.57 -6.29
CA LEU A 22 4.61 21.52 -5.31
C LEU A 22 5.98 20.85 -5.50
N GLN A 23 6.58 20.91 -6.69
CA GLN A 23 7.95 20.42 -6.92
C GLN A 23 8.99 21.11 -6.02
N THR A 24 8.75 22.38 -5.69
CA THR A 24 9.63 23.16 -4.78
C THR A 24 9.15 23.15 -3.34
N TYR A 25 8.04 22.48 -3.05
CA TYR A 25 7.47 22.45 -1.71
C TYR A 25 8.32 21.60 -0.78
N THR A 26 8.73 22.18 0.34
CA THR A 26 9.38 21.47 1.45
C THR A 26 8.45 21.47 2.65
N PRO A 27 8.11 20.30 3.20
CA PRO A 27 7.31 20.18 4.42
C PRO A 27 7.91 21.01 5.55
N ARG A 28 7.10 21.84 6.21
CA ARG A 28 7.55 22.57 7.40
C ARG A 28 7.49 21.65 8.61
N VAL A 29 8.66 21.27 9.11
CA VAL A 29 8.80 20.41 10.28
C VAL A 29 9.00 21.28 11.52
N LEU A 30 8.29 20.95 12.61
CA LEU A 30 8.48 21.62 13.89
C LEU A 30 9.84 21.20 14.50
N PRO A 31 10.72 22.14 14.88
CA PRO A 31 12.08 21.82 15.33
C PRO A 31 12.17 20.99 16.61
N ASP A 32 11.15 21.08 17.47
CA ASP A 32 11.10 20.47 18.80
C ASP A 32 10.62 19.02 18.79
N THR A 33 9.69 18.71 17.90
CA THR A 33 8.98 17.42 17.82
C THR A 33 9.33 16.63 16.57
N ASN A 34 10.13 17.20 15.66
CA ASN A 34 10.41 16.68 14.32
C ASN A 34 9.13 16.24 13.59
N THR A 35 7.99 16.87 13.90
CA THR A 35 6.67 16.50 13.40
C THR A 35 6.28 17.44 12.28
N PHE A 36 5.82 16.87 11.17
CA PHE A 36 5.23 17.62 10.08
C PHE A 36 3.79 18.01 10.45
N VAL A 37 3.46 19.29 10.31
CA VAL A 37 2.11 19.80 10.57
C VAL A 37 1.49 20.26 9.26
N SER A 38 0.39 19.63 8.89
CA SER A 38 -0.45 20.01 7.76
C SER A 38 -1.91 20.06 8.19
N LEU A 39 -2.69 20.90 7.51
CA LEU A 39 -4.15 20.90 7.61
C LEU A 39 -4.79 19.82 6.74
N ILE A 40 -4.00 19.17 5.88
CA ILE A 40 -4.43 18.06 5.05
C ILE A 40 -4.02 16.79 5.77
N ASP A 41 -5.01 16.04 6.24
CA ASP A 41 -4.86 14.72 6.82
C ASP A 41 -5.59 13.66 5.96
N GLU A 42 -5.45 12.40 6.33
CA GLU A 42 -6.10 11.30 5.62
C GLU A 42 -7.63 11.40 5.65
N ASP A 43 -8.20 11.79 6.80
CA ASP A 43 -9.65 11.92 7.00
C ASP A 43 -10.26 12.90 6.00
N LEU A 44 -9.67 14.09 5.88
CA LEU A 44 -10.09 15.11 4.93
C LEU A 44 -10.09 14.56 3.50
N LEU A 45 -9.06 13.83 3.09
CA LEU A 45 -9.00 13.32 1.71
C LEU A 45 -10.07 12.28 1.40
N TYR A 46 -10.47 11.45 2.37
CA TYR A 46 -11.62 10.56 2.20
C TYR A 46 -12.94 11.35 2.16
N ASP A 47 -13.11 12.35 3.03
CA ASP A 47 -14.31 13.20 3.08
C ASP A 47 -14.51 13.97 1.77
N VAL A 48 -13.42 14.49 1.18
CA VAL A 48 -13.44 15.16 -0.12
C VAL A 48 -13.28 14.20 -1.32
N GLN A 49 -13.40 12.89 -1.09
CA GLN A 49 -13.38 11.83 -2.12
C GLN A 49 -12.14 11.84 -3.02
N GLN A 50 -11.03 12.40 -2.53
CA GLN A 50 -9.72 12.30 -3.17
C GLN A 50 -9.09 10.92 -2.95
N LEU A 51 -9.40 10.32 -1.80
CA LEU A 51 -9.19 8.89 -1.53
C LEU A 51 -10.53 8.15 -1.57
N GLY A 52 -10.46 6.86 -1.87
CA GLY A 52 -11.61 5.96 -1.99
C GLY A 52 -11.73 5.33 -3.38
N THR A 53 -12.83 4.59 -3.55
CA THR A 53 -13.08 3.70 -4.70
C THR A 53 -14.15 4.24 -5.64
N LEU A 54 -14.45 5.54 -5.62
CA LEU A 54 -15.56 6.12 -6.39
C LEU A 54 -15.26 6.24 -7.89
N THR A 55 -14.02 6.58 -8.25
CA THR A 55 -13.58 6.71 -9.65
C THR A 55 -12.27 5.95 -9.87
N PRO A 56 -11.89 5.65 -11.13
CA PRO A 56 -10.57 5.07 -11.42
C PRO A 56 -9.42 5.94 -10.89
N TRP A 57 -9.57 7.26 -10.93
CA TRP A 57 -8.55 8.21 -10.47
C TRP A 57 -8.45 8.30 -8.95
N SER A 58 -9.58 8.30 -8.23
CA SER A 58 -9.58 8.27 -6.76
C SER A 58 -8.96 6.96 -6.27
N LEU A 59 -9.26 5.84 -6.93
CA LEU A 59 -8.70 4.53 -6.58
C LEU A 59 -7.19 4.47 -6.81
N LEU A 60 -6.68 4.96 -7.94
CA LEU A 60 -5.23 5.05 -8.16
C LEU A 60 -4.53 5.93 -7.12
N THR A 61 -5.12 7.08 -6.81
CA THR A 61 -4.60 7.99 -5.77
C THR A 61 -4.57 7.30 -4.41
N THR A 62 -5.59 6.50 -4.11
CA THR A 62 -5.68 5.69 -2.89
C THR A 62 -4.61 4.62 -2.83
N LEU A 63 -4.39 3.88 -3.91
CA LEU A 63 -3.35 2.86 -3.96
C LEU A 63 -1.96 3.49 -3.82
N LEU A 64 -1.70 4.62 -4.48
CA LEU A 64 -0.45 5.37 -4.34
C LEU A 64 -0.25 5.79 -2.89
N TYR A 65 -1.25 6.40 -2.26
CA TYR A 65 -1.20 6.81 -0.85
C TYR A 65 -0.97 5.63 0.10
N THR A 66 -1.78 4.57 -0.02
CA THR A 66 -1.68 3.35 0.79
C THR A 66 -0.30 2.70 0.62
N ASN A 67 0.17 2.56 -0.62
CA ASN A 67 1.48 1.98 -0.89
C ASN A 67 2.62 2.84 -0.35
N SER A 68 2.49 4.17 -0.40
CA SER A 68 3.44 5.06 0.25
C SER A 68 3.42 4.93 1.77
N LYS A 69 2.24 4.88 2.39
CA LYS A 69 2.05 4.83 3.84
C LYS A 69 2.57 3.51 4.44
N TYR A 70 2.15 2.39 3.87
CA TYR A 70 2.40 1.06 4.44
C TYR A 70 3.68 0.41 3.92
N PHE A 71 4.09 0.67 2.67
CA PHE A 71 5.25 0.03 2.06
C PHE A 71 6.41 0.98 1.79
N ASN A 72 6.34 2.20 2.34
CA ASN A 72 7.38 3.23 2.24
C ASN A 72 7.81 3.55 0.79
N LEU A 73 6.90 3.39 -0.17
CA LEU A 73 7.10 3.80 -1.55
C LEU A 73 6.94 5.32 -1.63
N LYS A 74 8.03 6.09 -1.62
CA LYS A 74 7.98 7.56 -1.50
C LYS A 74 8.36 8.31 -2.78
N THR A 75 8.93 7.61 -3.75
CA THR A 75 9.45 8.22 -4.99
C THR A 75 8.80 7.61 -6.22
N VAL A 76 8.81 8.35 -7.33
CA VAL A 76 8.30 7.87 -8.62
C VAL A 76 8.99 6.56 -9.01
N GLU A 77 10.30 6.48 -8.83
CA GLU A 77 11.10 5.29 -9.13
C GLU A 77 10.64 4.09 -8.31
N SER A 78 10.40 4.28 -7.01
CA SER A 78 9.92 3.21 -6.13
C SER A 78 8.54 2.69 -6.56
N HIS A 79 7.63 3.60 -6.97
CA HIS A 79 6.31 3.24 -7.46
C HIS A 79 6.33 2.64 -8.88
N MET A 80 7.28 3.03 -9.73
CA MET A 80 7.44 2.45 -11.06
C MET A 80 8.09 1.06 -11.03
N ALA A 81 8.82 0.74 -9.96
CA ALA A 81 9.54 -0.52 -9.81
C ALA A 81 8.70 -1.67 -9.25
N ILE A 82 7.40 -1.46 -8.98
CA ILE A 82 6.49 -2.50 -8.48
C ILE A 82 5.54 -3.02 -9.57
N SER A 83 5.14 -4.28 -9.40
CA SER A 83 4.14 -4.99 -10.20
C SER A 83 3.22 -5.83 -9.32
N PHE A 84 2.21 -6.47 -9.91
CA PHE A 84 1.31 -7.37 -9.16
C PHE A 84 2.06 -8.51 -8.46
N ALA A 85 3.18 -8.98 -9.01
CA ALA A 85 4.02 -10.02 -8.42
C ALA A 85 4.70 -9.62 -7.09
N ASN A 86 4.75 -8.33 -6.76
CA ASN A 86 5.24 -7.86 -5.47
C ASN A 86 4.22 -8.07 -4.34
N PHE A 87 2.95 -8.38 -4.64
CA PHE A 87 1.88 -8.46 -3.66
C PHE A 87 1.33 -9.88 -3.54
N GLY A 88 1.37 -10.45 -2.34
CA GLY A 88 0.77 -11.75 -2.01
C GLY A 88 -0.35 -11.60 -0.99
N LYS A 89 -1.45 -12.32 -1.20
CA LYS A 89 -2.55 -12.40 -0.22
C LYS A 89 -2.46 -13.72 0.56
N TYR A 90 -2.65 -13.63 1.87
CA TYR A 90 -2.62 -14.77 2.78
C TYR A 90 -3.82 -14.71 3.72
N SER A 91 -4.24 -15.88 4.21
CA SER A 91 -5.27 -16.00 5.23
C SER A 91 -4.82 -17.00 6.28
N GLU A 92 -5.00 -16.66 7.56
CA GLU A 92 -4.67 -17.53 8.69
C GLU A 92 -5.83 -17.56 9.69
N TRP A 93 -6.08 -18.72 10.30
CA TRP A 93 -7.04 -18.82 11.40
C TRP A 93 -6.32 -18.52 12.73
N VAL A 94 -6.61 -17.35 13.29
CA VAL A 94 -5.98 -16.87 14.53
C VAL A 94 -6.95 -17.05 15.69
N ARG A 95 -6.47 -17.65 16.79
CA ARG A 95 -7.27 -17.78 18.02
C ARG A 95 -7.47 -16.42 18.68
N LEU A 96 -8.71 -16.10 19.07
CA LEU A 96 -9.07 -14.81 19.67
C LEU A 96 -8.41 -14.59 21.05
N SER A 97 -8.07 -15.68 21.75
CA SER A 97 -7.27 -15.65 22.97
C SER A 97 -6.58 -17.01 23.16
N ALA A 98 -5.54 -17.05 24.01
CA ALA A 98 -4.78 -18.28 24.29
C ALA A 98 -5.65 -19.46 24.74
N ASN A 99 -6.79 -19.18 25.39
CA ASN A 99 -7.70 -20.19 25.95
C ASN A 99 -9.00 -20.34 25.16
N SER A 100 -9.21 -19.58 24.08
CA SER A 100 -10.43 -19.66 23.28
C SER A 100 -10.31 -20.75 22.21
N GLN A 101 -11.35 -21.58 22.09
CA GLN A 101 -11.53 -22.48 20.93
C GLN A 101 -12.08 -21.75 19.70
N GLN A 102 -12.48 -20.48 19.86
CA GLN A 102 -12.94 -19.65 18.75
C GLN A 102 -11.72 -19.06 18.04
N ALA A 103 -11.61 -19.40 16.76
CA ALA A 103 -10.65 -18.80 15.85
C ALA A 103 -11.38 -17.90 14.86
N GLN A 104 -10.71 -16.83 14.45
CA GLN A 104 -11.16 -15.91 13.42
C GLN A 104 -10.19 -15.96 12.25
N GLN A 105 -10.72 -15.99 11.03
CA GLN A 105 -9.89 -15.86 9.84
C GLN A 105 -9.39 -14.42 9.73
N MET A 106 -8.08 -14.25 9.71
CA MET A 106 -7.40 -12.99 9.44
C MET A 106 -6.82 -13.03 8.04
N ASN A 107 -7.03 -11.95 7.27
CA ASN A 107 -6.43 -11.78 5.96
C ASN A 107 -5.25 -10.81 6.02
N TYR A 108 -4.25 -11.07 5.19
CA TYR A 108 -3.00 -10.32 5.13
C TYR A 108 -2.67 -10.00 3.68
N LEU A 109 -2.19 -8.77 3.45
CA LEU A 109 -1.53 -8.39 2.20
C LEU A 109 -0.06 -8.20 2.50
N ARG A 110 0.78 -8.95 1.78
CA ARG A 110 2.23 -8.94 1.96
C ARG A 110 2.90 -8.36 0.73
N PHE A 111 3.76 -7.38 0.96
CA PHE A 111 4.60 -6.76 -0.05
C PHE A 111 6.02 -7.31 0.00
N TYR A 112 6.51 -7.74 -1.16
CA TYR A 112 7.85 -8.27 -1.34
C TYR A 112 8.65 -7.36 -2.27
N ALA A 113 9.73 -6.78 -1.75
CA ALA A 113 10.71 -6.10 -2.59
C ALA A 113 11.68 -7.15 -3.15
N HIS A 114 11.33 -7.82 -4.25
CA HIS A 114 12.11 -8.96 -4.77
C HIS A 114 13.53 -8.57 -5.23
N ASN A 115 13.68 -7.39 -5.85
CA ASN A 115 14.96 -6.93 -6.38
C ASN A 115 15.71 -6.01 -5.39
N PRO A 116 17.06 -5.99 -5.41
CA PRO A 116 17.86 -5.17 -4.50
C PRO A 116 17.63 -3.66 -4.62
N ASP A 117 17.36 -3.16 -5.83
CA ASP A 117 17.16 -1.74 -6.09
C ASP A 117 15.90 -1.23 -5.37
N LEU A 118 14.78 -1.94 -5.52
CA LEU A 118 13.54 -1.66 -4.83
C LEU A 118 13.72 -1.77 -3.31
N LYS A 119 14.43 -2.79 -2.80
CA LYS A 119 14.74 -2.88 -1.35
C LYS A 119 15.46 -1.64 -0.85
N SER A 120 16.45 -1.14 -1.60
CA SER A 120 17.18 0.07 -1.24
C SER A 120 16.30 1.33 -1.28
N LEU A 121 15.36 1.41 -2.23
CA LEU A 121 14.43 2.52 -2.36
C LEU A 121 13.41 2.57 -1.22
N VAL A 122 12.90 1.42 -0.78
CA VAL A 122 11.87 1.36 0.27
C VAL A 122 12.44 1.23 1.68
N ASN A 123 13.70 0.81 1.84
CA ASN A 123 14.34 0.59 3.14
C ASN A 123 13.49 -0.30 4.09
N LEU A 124 12.93 -1.39 3.54
CA LEU A 124 12.07 -2.33 4.27
C LEU A 124 12.79 -3.66 4.53
N PRO A 125 12.32 -4.45 5.53
CA PRO A 125 12.70 -5.85 5.69
C PRO A 125 12.36 -6.67 4.44
N VAL A 126 12.74 -7.95 4.43
CA VAL A 126 12.56 -8.89 3.30
C VAL A 126 11.13 -8.85 2.72
N PHE A 127 10.13 -8.68 3.60
CA PHE A 127 8.76 -8.41 3.23
C PHE A 127 8.09 -7.55 4.31
N TYR A 128 7.03 -6.86 3.93
CA TYR A 128 6.16 -6.10 4.84
C TYR A 128 4.73 -6.63 4.75
N GLU A 129 4.01 -6.64 5.86
CA GLU A 129 2.67 -7.21 5.92
C GLU A 129 1.69 -6.25 6.58
N ILE A 130 0.50 -6.17 6.01
CA ILE A 130 -0.64 -5.44 6.57
C ILE A 130 -1.80 -6.40 6.80
N THR A 131 -2.44 -6.24 7.96
CA THR A 131 -3.61 -7.00 8.37
C THR A 131 -4.90 -6.35 7.87
N GLU A 132 -5.94 -7.17 7.69
CA GLU A 132 -7.27 -6.68 7.34
C GLU A 132 -7.82 -5.76 8.44
N GLN A 133 -8.05 -4.50 8.08
CA GLN A 133 -8.76 -3.54 8.92
C GLN A 133 -10.28 -3.75 8.81
N MET A 134 -10.83 -4.64 9.63
CA MET A 134 -12.26 -4.99 9.56
C MET A 134 -13.21 -3.87 10.03
N ASN A 135 -12.73 -2.94 10.85
CA ASN A 135 -13.54 -1.86 11.41
C ASN A 135 -13.82 -0.72 10.40
N ASP A 136 -13.00 -0.62 9.36
CA ASP A 136 -13.19 0.35 8.28
C ASP A 136 -12.90 -0.31 6.91
N PRO A 137 -13.91 -1.00 6.34
CA PRO A 137 -13.74 -1.70 5.06
C PRO A 137 -13.41 -0.77 3.88
N VAL A 138 -13.79 0.51 3.94
CA VAL A 138 -13.56 1.48 2.86
C VAL A 138 -12.10 1.91 2.83
N ARG A 139 -11.49 2.03 4.01
CA ARG A 139 -10.07 2.40 4.15
C ARG A 139 -9.14 1.19 4.22
N CYS A 140 -9.69 -0.02 4.25
CA CYS A 140 -8.91 -1.25 4.33
C CYS A 140 -8.04 -1.45 3.06
N PRO A 141 -6.69 -1.42 3.18
CA PRO A 141 -5.79 -1.59 2.04
C PRO A 141 -6.01 -2.88 1.25
N ILE A 142 -6.37 -3.97 1.93
CA ILE A 142 -6.64 -5.27 1.31
C ILE A 142 -7.87 -5.18 0.41
N LYS A 143 -8.94 -4.51 0.87
CA LYS A 143 -10.17 -4.33 0.07
C LYS A 143 -9.93 -3.39 -1.11
N GLN A 144 -9.13 -2.34 -0.92
CA GLN A 144 -8.75 -1.42 -2.00
C GLN A 144 -7.95 -2.14 -3.09
N PHE A 145 -6.99 -2.98 -2.69
CA PHE A 145 -6.22 -3.83 -3.60
C PHE A 145 -7.12 -4.81 -4.35
N ASP A 146 -8.01 -5.52 -3.65
CA ASP A 146 -8.96 -6.47 -4.27
C ASP A 146 -9.87 -5.78 -5.28
N PHE A 147 -10.40 -4.61 -4.92
CA PHE A 147 -11.24 -3.83 -5.81
C PHE A 147 -10.45 -3.38 -7.04
N TYR A 148 -9.22 -2.90 -6.87
CA TYR A 148 -8.34 -2.54 -7.99
C TYR A 148 -8.10 -3.71 -8.94
N VAL A 149 -7.67 -4.86 -8.43
CA VAL A 149 -7.44 -6.06 -9.23
C VAL A 149 -8.70 -6.47 -9.98
N SER A 150 -9.87 -6.43 -9.34
CA SER A 150 -11.16 -6.77 -9.98
C SER A 150 -11.51 -5.88 -11.19
N LYS A 151 -10.94 -4.66 -11.24
CA LYS A 151 -11.15 -3.67 -12.30
C LYS A 151 -10.04 -3.66 -13.36
N CYS A 152 -8.97 -4.42 -13.17
CA CYS A 152 -7.85 -4.56 -14.10
C CYS A 152 -8.08 -5.70 -15.10
N PRO A 153 -7.51 -5.66 -16.32
CA PRO A 153 -7.59 -6.76 -17.27
C PRO A 153 -6.95 -8.05 -16.76
N GLU A 154 -7.56 -9.20 -17.02
CA GLU A 154 -7.09 -10.48 -16.48
C GLU A 154 -5.69 -10.83 -16.99
N GLU A 155 -5.38 -10.42 -18.23
CA GLU A 155 -4.11 -10.70 -18.91
C GLU A 155 -2.91 -10.12 -18.16
N ILE A 156 -3.10 -9.01 -17.44
CA ILE A 156 -2.01 -8.31 -16.77
C ILE A 156 -1.87 -8.65 -15.29
N ARG A 157 -2.91 -9.21 -14.65
CA ARG A 157 -2.93 -9.57 -13.21
C ARG A 157 -1.84 -10.59 -12.83
N GLY A 158 -1.35 -11.39 -13.78
CA GLY A 158 -0.29 -12.38 -13.58
C GLY A 158 1.10 -11.92 -14.05
N THR A 159 1.23 -10.73 -14.62
CA THR A 159 2.50 -10.23 -15.14
C THR A 159 3.34 -9.58 -14.05
N ALA A 160 4.66 -9.61 -14.22
CA ALA A 160 5.60 -8.99 -13.30
C ALA A 160 6.03 -7.58 -13.75
N ASP A 161 5.32 -6.98 -14.70
CA ASP A 161 5.82 -5.83 -15.47
C ASP A 161 5.31 -4.48 -14.96
N VAL A 162 4.08 -4.41 -14.46
CA VAL A 162 3.45 -3.14 -14.07
C VAL A 162 2.44 -3.33 -12.95
N PHE A 163 2.31 -2.34 -12.06
CA PHE A 163 1.27 -2.28 -11.04
C PHE A 163 0.19 -1.24 -11.34
N TYR A 164 0.57 0.02 -11.59
CA TYR A 164 -0.38 1.12 -11.81
C TYR A 164 -0.77 1.19 -13.29
N LEU A 165 -2.05 0.92 -13.56
CA LEU A 165 -2.59 0.91 -14.92
C LEU A 165 -3.32 2.21 -15.23
N ARG A 166 -3.26 2.60 -16.50
CA ARG A 166 -3.95 3.78 -17.01
C ARG A 166 -5.46 3.54 -17.03
N PRO A 167 -6.29 4.46 -16.49
CA PRO A 167 -7.74 4.39 -16.62
C PRO A 167 -8.19 4.28 -18.07
N ALA A 168 -9.14 3.37 -18.30
CA ALA A 168 -9.72 3.14 -19.61
C ALA A 168 -10.61 4.33 -20.01
N SER A 169 -10.70 4.60 -21.31
CA SER A 169 -11.63 5.61 -21.83
C SER A 169 -13.08 5.17 -21.60
N GLU A 170 -13.97 6.12 -21.29
CA GLU A 170 -15.42 5.90 -21.09
C GLU A 170 -16.10 5.21 -22.29
N GLN A 171 -15.43 5.15 -23.44
CA GLN A 171 -15.89 4.53 -24.68
C GLN A 171 -15.77 2.99 -24.71
N LEU A 172 -15.13 2.37 -23.72
CA LEU A 172 -15.08 0.92 -23.57
C LEU A 172 -16.40 0.44 -22.94
N VAL A 173 -17.34 0.08 -23.80
CA VAL A 173 -18.70 -0.37 -23.45
C VAL A 173 -18.66 -1.78 -22.87
N ASP A 174 -18.24 -1.88 -21.61
CA ASP A 174 -18.74 -2.81 -20.60
C ASP A 174 -18.23 -2.29 -19.24
N ASN A 175 -19.09 -1.62 -18.46
CA ASN A 175 -18.76 -0.87 -17.23
C ASN A 175 -18.03 -1.68 -16.11
N SER A 176 -17.69 -2.95 -16.38
CA SER A 176 -16.96 -3.84 -15.48
C SER A 176 -15.51 -3.40 -15.26
N MET A 177 -14.83 -2.95 -16.31
CA MET A 177 -13.39 -2.73 -16.34
C MET A 177 -13.03 -1.25 -16.28
N TRP A 178 -12.15 -0.85 -15.36
CA TRP A 178 -11.77 0.57 -15.20
C TRP A 178 -10.40 0.91 -15.78
N TYR A 179 -9.56 -0.09 -16.02
CA TYR A 179 -8.18 0.11 -16.43
C TYR A 179 -7.87 -0.62 -17.73
N SER A 180 -6.94 -0.03 -18.50
CA SER A 180 -6.36 -0.62 -19.69
C SER A 180 -5.10 -1.44 -19.37
N ASN A 181 -4.50 -2.08 -20.37
CA ASN A 181 -3.21 -2.75 -20.24
C ASN A 181 -2.01 -1.77 -20.30
N GLU A 182 -2.25 -0.46 -20.44
CA GLU A 182 -1.19 0.53 -20.47
C GLU A 182 -0.74 0.92 -19.06
N SER A 183 0.57 1.09 -18.88
CA SER A 183 1.14 1.62 -17.63
C SER A 183 0.76 3.09 -17.42
N LEU A 184 0.54 3.46 -16.15
CA LEU A 184 0.35 4.85 -15.76
C LEU A 184 1.65 5.65 -15.97
N SER A 185 1.54 6.84 -16.56
CA SER A 185 2.72 7.67 -16.84
C SER A 185 3.46 8.07 -15.54
N PRO A 186 4.80 8.03 -15.53
CA PRO A 186 5.61 8.52 -14.42
C PRO A 186 5.29 9.98 -14.04
N THR A 187 4.92 10.81 -15.02
CA THR A 187 4.53 12.21 -14.78
C THR A 187 3.24 12.31 -13.96
N ILE A 188 2.28 11.42 -14.16
CA ILE A 188 1.04 11.39 -13.38
C ILE A 188 1.32 10.90 -11.96
N ILE A 189 2.20 9.90 -11.81
CA ILE A 189 2.63 9.43 -10.49
C ILE A 189 3.33 10.56 -9.73
N ASP A 190 4.25 11.30 -10.37
CA ASP A 190 4.89 12.48 -9.78
C ASP A 190 3.86 13.52 -9.31
N GLN A 191 2.87 13.83 -10.15
CA GLN A 191 1.79 14.77 -9.81
C GLN A 191 0.95 14.31 -8.60
N ILE A 192 0.64 13.02 -8.51
CA ILE A 192 -0.07 12.47 -7.36
C ILE A 192 0.82 12.52 -6.12
N LEU A 193 2.06 12.05 -6.20
CA LEU A 193 2.99 12.03 -5.07
C LEU A 193 3.28 13.44 -4.52
N ASN A 194 3.49 14.43 -5.39
CA ASN A 194 3.73 15.80 -4.95
C ASN A 194 2.53 16.39 -4.19
N ARG A 195 1.30 15.99 -4.54
CA ARG A 195 0.11 16.32 -3.75
C ARG A 195 0.06 15.58 -2.42
N LEU A 196 0.35 14.28 -2.43
CA LEU A 196 0.34 13.45 -1.22
C LEU A 196 1.40 13.88 -0.19
N LYS A 197 2.50 14.51 -0.61
CA LYS A 197 3.48 15.16 0.30
C LYS A 197 2.88 16.26 1.18
N LEU A 198 1.71 16.80 0.83
CA LEU A 198 1.00 17.76 1.67
C LEU A 198 0.26 17.08 2.83
N VAL A 199 0.06 15.76 2.81
CA VAL A 199 -0.71 15.02 3.81
C VAL A 199 0.18 14.74 5.01
N SER A 200 -0.29 15.09 6.22
CA SER A 200 0.43 14.86 7.48
C SER A 200 0.92 13.41 7.61
N ASP A 201 0.01 12.47 7.34
CA ASP A 201 0.23 11.03 7.48
C ASP A 201 1.15 10.42 6.43
N PHE A 202 1.45 11.17 5.36
CA PHE A 202 2.35 10.68 4.32
C PHE A 202 3.75 10.39 4.86
N TYR A 203 4.21 11.09 5.89
CA TYR A 203 5.56 10.86 6.46
C TYR A 203 5.57 9.87 7.63
N ASN A 204 4.38 9.50 8.13
CA ASN A 204 4.26 8.59 9.26
C ASN A 204 4.41 7.15 8.76
N GLN A 205 5.56 6.54 9.04
CA GLN A 205 5.74 5.11 8.81
C GLN A 205 4.88 4.34 9.79
N THR A 206 3.97 3.51 9.27
CA THR A 206 3.42 2.43 10.08
C THR A 206 4.57 1.49 10.41
N LYS A 207 4.80 1.21 11.69
CA LYS A 207 5.82 0.23 12.07
C LYS A 207 5.40 -1.15 11.54
N PRO A 208 6.35 -1.97 11.06
CA PRO A 208 6.08 -3.38 10.78
C PRO A 208 5.42 -3.99 12.01
N VAL A 209 4.44 -4.86 11.80
CA VAL A 209 4.06 -5.80 12.84
C VAL A 209 5.30 -6.67 13.05
N GLU A 210 6.09 -6.36 14.09
CA GLU A 210 7.19 -7.23 14.51
C GLU A 210 6.59 -8.62 14.71
N GLN A 211 7.16 -9.62 14.02
CA GLN A 211 6.81 -11.00 14.25
C GLN A 211 6.86 -11.22 15.75
N GLY A 212 5.72 -11.61 16.33
CA GLY A 212 5.70 -12.12 17.69
C GLY A 212 6.82 -13.13 17.78
N SER A 213 7.77 -12.85 18.68
CA SER A 213 8.91 -13.70 18.98
C SER A 213 8.42 -15.15 19.02
N THR A 214 8.87 -15.95 18.05
CA THR A 214 8.82 -17.39 18.20
C THR A 214 9.47 -17.70 19.54
N PRO A 215 8.82 -18.45 20.45
CA PRO A 215 9.50 -18.87 21.66
C PRO A 215 10.73 -19.64 21.21
N SER A 216 11.90 -19.16 21.61
CA SER A 216 13.16 -19.86 21.41
C SER A 216 12.99 -21.27 21.96
N ASN A 217 12.86 -22.25 21.06
CA ASN A 217 12.90 -23.65 21.44
C ASN A 217 14.31 -23.89 21.96
N GLY A 218 14.45 -24.00 23.28
CA GLY A 218 15.69 -24.34 23.93
C GLY A 218 16.13 -25.71 23.43
N ASN A 219 17.16 -25.71 22.58
CA ASN A 219 17.93 -26.90 22.28
C ASN A 219 18.61 -27.37 23.58
N ASN A 220 17.97 -28.29 24.29
CA ASN A 220 18.65 -29.14 25.24
C ASN A 220 19.41 -30.20 24.46
N THR A 221 20.70 -29.92 24.24
CA THR A 221 21.71 -30.90 23.88
C THR A 221 21.81 -31.93 25.01
N VAL A 222 21.19 -33.10 24.85
CA VAL A 222 21.45 -34.27 25.71
C VAL A 222 22.54 -35.09 25.05
N THR A 223 23.79 -34.83 25.44
CA THR A 223 24.91 -35.74 25.21
C THR A 223 24.89 -36.87 26.24
N SER A 224 24.63 -38.07 25.75
CA SER A 224 25.18 -39.38 26.12
C SER A 224 25.56 -39.67 27.57
N THR A 225 24.89 -40.65 28.18
CA THR A 225 25.58 -41.65 29.03
C THR A 225 24.97 -43.03 28.84
N THR A 226 25.76 -43.91 28.23
CA THR A 226 25.59 -45.36 28.21
C THR A 226 25.97 -45.91 29.58
N THR A 227 25.07 -46.61 30.25
CA THR A 227 25.41 -47.50 31.36
C THR A 227 24.98 -48.92 31.01
N MET A 228 25.98 -49.77 30.82
CA MET A 228 25.83 -51.21 30.79
C MET A 228 25.52 -51.72 32.20
N THR A 229 24.55 -52.61 32.32
CA THR A 229 24.42 -53.53 33.45
C THR A 229 24.45 -54.95 32.93
N ASN A 230 25.58 -55.62 33.17
CA ASN A 230 25.72 -57.06 33.21
C ASN A 230 25.31 -57.54 34.60
N ASN A 231 24.26 -58.36 34.67
CA ASN A 231 24.16 -59.67 35.35
C ASN A 231 22.70 -60.04 35.54
#